data_AF-A0A1T5M7N4-F1
#
_entry.id   AF-A0A1T5M7N4-F1
#
_cell.length_a   1.000
_cell.length_b   1.000
_cell.length_c   1.000
_cell.angle_alpha   90.00
_cell.angle_beta   90.00
_cell.angle_gamma   90.00
#
_symmetry.space_group_name_H-M   'P 1'
#
loop_
_entity.id
_entity.type
_entity.pdbx_description
1 polymer ?
#
loop_
_entity_poly.entity_id
_entity_poly.type
_entity_poly.pdbx_seq_one_letter_code
_entity_poly.pdbx_strand_id
1 'polypeptide(L)'
;MQNTDAELLLAKLSTEKIIELVRVTRNNYILEFLEGDAIQQFFTEHYHMPQLSTIKIEFLKRDLKMLLGSSVDLVHYASVIKEIKDSNVLEVAQHHQLFFNREFEGIFKKYIF
;
A
#
# COMPACT_ATOMS: atom_id res chain seq x y z
N MET A 1 2.20 38.15 14.62
CA MET A 1 0.80 37.68 14.69
C MET A 1 0.49 36.99 13.38
N GLN A 2 0.11 35.72 13.51
CA GLN A 2 -0.63 34.85 12.59
C GLN A 2 0.03 34.47 11.25
N ASN A 3 0.30 33.17 11.21
CA ASN A 3 0.97 32.37 10.19
C ASN A 3 -0.08 31.90 9.18
N THR A 4 -0.79 32.85 8.57
CA THR A 4 -2.02 32.63 7.78
C THR A 4 -1.78 31.80 6.51
N ASP A 5 -0.54 31.71 6.02
CA ASP A 5 -0.21 30.99 4.79
C ASP A 5 -0.11 29.46 4.96
N ALA A 6 0.20 28.97 6.18
CA ALA A 6 0.21 27.54 6.48
C ALA A 6 -1.20 26.99 6.76
N GLU A 7 -2.11 27.82 7.26
CA GLU A 7 -3.50 27.46 7.56
C GLU A 7 -4.35 27.29 6.29
N LEU A 8 -3.92 27.83 5.13
CA LEU A 8 -4.62 27.71 3.84
C LEU A 8 -4.19 26.52 2.97
N LEU A 9 -3.06 25.86 3.29
CA LEU A 9 -2.62 24.62 2.62
C LEU A 9 -3.54 23.43 2.94
N LEU A 10 -4.36 23.57 3.99
CA LEU A 10 -5.46 22.68 4.40
C LEU A 10 -6.75 22.90 3.59
N ALA A 11 -6.67 23.48 2.39
CA ALA A 11 -7.73 23.35 1.40
C ALA A 11 -7.91 21.86 1.11
N LYS A 12 -8.98 21.25 1.65
CA LYS A 12 -9.48 19.89 1.38
C LYS A 12 -8.71 19.23 0.25
N LEU A 13 -7.83 18.26 0.57
CA LEU A 13 -7.16 17.47 -0.46
C LEU A 13 -8.24 17.01 -1.45
N SER A 14 -8.10 17.41 -2.71
CA SER A 14 -9.04 17.00 -3.73
C SER A 14 -9.01 15.48 -3.81
N THR A 15 -10.12 14.86 -4.20
CA THR A 15 -10.21 13.40 -4.31
C THR A 15 -9.07 12.84 -5.17
N GLU A 16 -8.68 13.56 -6.23
CA GLU A 16 -7.57 13.21 -7.11
C GLU A 16 -6.22 13.18 -6.38
N LYS A 17 -5.95 14.15 -5.49
CA LYS A 17 -4.72 14.15 -4.67
C LYS A 17 -4.71 13.00 -3.66
N ILE A 18 -5.87 12.63 -3.12
CA ILE A 18 -5.98 11.47 -2.21
C ILE A 18 -5.73 10.17 -2.97
N ILE A 19 -6.28 10.03 -4.17
CA ILE A 19 -6.03 8.86 -5.04
C ILE A 19 -4.55 8.77 -5.42
N GLU A 20 -3.93 9.91 -5.74
CA GLU A 20 -2.50 9.98 -6.02
C GLU A 20 -1.66 9.53 -4.82
N LEU A 21 -1.99 10.02 -3.63
CA LEU A 21 -1.34 9.62 -2.38
C LEU A 21 -1.44 8.11 -2.17
N VAL A 22 -2.65 7.55 -2.30
CA VAL A 22 -2.88 6.10 -2.19
C VAL A 22 -2.03 5.33 -3.20
N ARG A 23 -1.96 5.81 -4.46
CA ARG A 23 -1.15 5.18 -5.51
C ARG A 23 0.34 5.19 -5.15
N VAL A 24 0.87 6.33 -4.73
CA VAL A 24 2.28 6.48 -4.36
C VAL A 24 2.61 5.59 -3.17
N THR A 25 1.79 5.60 -2.11
CA THR A 25 1.98 4.75 -0.93
C THR A 25 1.96 3.26 -1.29
N ARG A 26 0.96 2.81 -2.07
CA ARG A 26 0.88 1.43 -2.57
C ARG A 26 2.14 1.04 -3.34
N ASN A 27 2.56 1.90 -4.27
CA ASN A 27 3.70 1.63 -5.14
C ASN A 27 5.01 1.58 -4.37
N ASN A 28 5.23 2.49 -3.42
CA ASN A 28 6.42 2.48 -2.57
C ASN A 28 6.55 1.15 -1.82
N TYR A 29 5.45 0.65 -1.28
CA TYR A 29 5.48 -0.63 -0.57
C TYR A 29 5.69 -1.84 -1.48
N ILE A 30 5.11 -1.82 -2.69
CA ILE A 30 5.44 -2.84 -3.70
C ILE A 30 6.95 -2.84 -3.96
N LEU A 31 7.56 -1.66 -4.09
CA LEU A 31 9.00 -1.54 -4.31
C LEU A 31 9.80 -2.10 -3.14
N GLU A 32 9.41 -1.83 -1.89
CA GLU A 32 10.03 -2.42 -0.69
C GLU A 32 10.02 -3.95 -0.73
N PHE A 33 8.92 -4.58 -1.17
CA PHE A 33 8.87 -6.04 -1.34
C PHE A 33 9.74 -6.58 -2.47
N LEU A 34 9.98 -5.78 -3.50
CA LEU A 34 10.84 -6.18 -4.62
C LEU A 34 12.33 -6.11 -4.27
N GLU A 35 12.68 -5.54 -3.11
CA GLU A 35 14.05 -5.40 -2.62
C GLU A 35 14.46 -6.54 -1.68
N GLY A 36 15.69 -7.02 -1.87
CA GLY A 36 16.34 -8.00 -0.98
C GLY A 36 15.48 -9.22 -0.66
N ASP A 37 15.37 -9.50 0.64
CA ASP A 37 14.67 -10.66 1.21
C ASP A 37 13.29 -10.30 1.80
N ALA A 38 12.74 -9.11 1.50
CA ALA A 38 11.52 -8.60 2.12
C ALA A 38 10.31 -9.56 1.96
N ILE A 39 10.17 -10.19 0.78
CA ILE A 39 9.16 -11.24 0.56
C ILE A 39 9.36 -12.41 1.53
N GLN A 40 10.58 -12.90 1.68
CA GLN A 40 10.88 -14.05 2.54
C GLN A 40 10.62 -13.72 4.01
N GLN A 41 11.00 -12.51 4.44
CA GLN A 41 10.72 -12.01 5.78
C GLN A 41 9.21 -11.95 6.04
N PHE A 42 8.46 -11.39 5.10
CA PHE A 42 7.00 -11.31 5.22
C PHE A 42 6.33 -12.68 5.34
N PHE A 43 6.74 -13.67 4.53
CA PHE A 43 6.21 -15.04 4.64
C PHE A 43 6.56 -15.71 5.97
N THR A 44 7.75 -15.42 6.49
CA THR A 44 8.21 -15.95 7.78
C THR A 44 7.39 -15.37 8.93
N GLU A 45 7.18 -14.06 8.92
CA GLU A 45 6.51 -13.33 10.00
C GLU A 45 4.98 -13.51 9.98
N HIS A 46 4.36 -13.45 8.78
CA HIS A 46 2.90 -13.42 8.65
C HIS A 46 2.26 -14.78 8.36
N TYR A 47 2.99 -15.70 7.73
CA TYR A 47 2.47 -17.04 7.37
C TYR A 47 3.20 -18.18 8.06
N HIS A 48 4.14 -17.89 8.96
CA HIS A 48 4.99 -18.89 9.61
C HIS A 48 5.67 -19.83 8.61
N MET A 49 6.02 -19.31 7.43
CA MET A 49 6.62 -20.05 6.32
C MET A 49 8.08 -19.62 6.13
N PRO A 50 9.03 -20.30 6.78
CA PRO A 50 10.42 -19.85 6.87
C PRO A 50 11.21 -19.97 5.56
N GLN A 51 10.68 -20.70 4.58
CA GLN A 51 11.25 -20.76 3.23
C GLN A 51 10.15 -20.77 2.18
N LEU A 52 10.24 -19.80 1.27
CA LEU A 52 9.54 -19.79 0.01
C LEU A 52 10.53 -20.20 -1.08
N SER A 53 10.10 -21.06 -2.01
CA SER A 53 11.00 -21.48 -3.10
C SER A 53 11.34 -20.28 -4.00
N THR A 54 12.54 -20.27 -4.57
CA THR A 54 12.99 -19.20 -5.49
C THR A 54 12.01 -19.01 -6.65
N ILE A 55 11.42 -20.10 -7.16
CA ILE A 55 10.40 -20.05 -8.23
C ILE A 55 9.15 -19.29 -7.76
N LYS A 56 8.65 -19.57 -6.55
CA LYS A 56 7.49 -18.86 -5.97
C LYS A 56 7.81 -17.38 -5.73
N ILE A 57 9.03 -17.06 -5.26
CA ILE A 57 9.48 -15.68 -5.08
C ILE A 57 9.47 -14.93 -6.42
N GLU A 58 10.02 -15.50 -7.49
CA GLU A 58 10.08 -14.82 -8.79
C GLU A 58 8.69 -14.64 -9.42
N PHE A 59 7.78 -15.61 -9.25
CA PHE A 59 6.38 -15.42 -9.66
C PHE A 59 5.67 -14.35 -8.85
N LEU A 60 5.88 -14.32 -7.53
CA LEU A 60 5.32 -13.26 -6.68
C LEU A 60 5.84 -11.88 -7.08
N LYS A 61 7.15 -11.74 -7.34
CA LYS A 61 7.73 -10.48 -7.85
C LYS A 61 7.11 -10.07 -9.17
N ARG A 62 6.81 -11.01 -10.07
CA ARG A 62 6.11 -10.72 -11.33
C ARG A 62 4.71 -10.16 -11.06
N ASP A 63 3.95 -10.79 -10.16
CA ASP A 63 2.59 -10.34 -9.80
C ASP A 63 2.60 -8.95 -9.13
N LEU A 64 3.57 -8.70 -8.25
CA LEU A 64 3.80 -7.40 -7.63
C LEU A 64 4.14 -6.33 -8.67
N LYS A 65 4.99 -6.63 -9.66
CA LYS A 65 5.28 -5.72 -10.78
C LYS A 65 4.06 -5.44 -11.65
N MET A 66 3.19 -6.42 -11.85
CA MET A 66 1.91 -6.19 -12.55
C MET A 66 1.01 -5.27 -11.73
N LEU A 67 0.96 -5.44 -10.41
CA LEU A 67 0.21 -4.56 -9.51
C LEU A 67 0.75 -3.12 -9.54
N LEU A 68 2.08 -2.95 -9.60
CA LEU A 68 2.73 -1.64 -9.67
C LEU A 68 2.24 -0.81 -10.87
N GLY A 69 2.05 -1.47 -12.02
CA GLY A 69 1.55 -0.85 -13.25
C GLY A 69 0.02 -0.68 -13.32
N SER A 70 -0.71 -1.21 -12.35
CA SER A 70 -2.18 -1.16 -12.33
C SER A 70 -2.71 0.16 -11.79
N SER A 71 -3.92 0.54 -12.22
CA SER A 71 -4.68 1.62 -11.58
C SER A 71 -5.07 1.25 -10.15
N VAL A 72 -5.20 2.25 -9.28
CA VAL A 72 -5.75 2.05 -7.93
C VAL A 72 -7.23 1.65 -8.04
N ASP A 73 -7.61 0.55 -7.41
CA ASP A 73 -9.01 0.14 -7.30
C ASP A 73 -9.75 1.07 -6.33
N LEU A 74 -10.49 2.04 -6.88
CA LEU A 74 -11.21 3.02 -6.09
C LEU A 74 -12.33 2.42 -5.23
N VAL A 75 -12.85 1.24 -5.59
CA VAL A 75 -13.84 0.52 -4.78
C VAL A 75 -13.15 -0.10 -3.58
N HIS A 76 -12.00 -0.74 -3.79
CA HIS A 76 -11.18 -1.30 -2.73
C HIS A 76 -10.72 -0.22 -1.73
N TYR A 77 -10.29 0.93 -2.25
CA TYR A 77 -9.75 2.03 -1.45
C TYR A 77 -10.81 3.07 -1.02
N ALA A 78 -12.10 2.83 -1.25
CA ALA A 78 -13.15 3.81 -0.96
C ALA A 78 -13.20 4.24 0.52
N SER A 79 -13.02 3.30 1.45
CA SER A 79 -12.98 3.60 2.88
C SER A 79 -11.77 4.44 3.26
N VAL A 80 -10.61 4.14 2.66
CA VAL A 80 -9.35 4.87 2.84
C VAL A 80 -9.48 6.31 2.36
N ILE A 81 -9.99 6.48 1.15
CA ILE A 81 -10.18 7.79 0.53
C ILE A 81 -11.13 8.63 1.38
N LYS A 82 -12.20 8.00 1.91
CA LYS A 82 -13.14 8.65 2.82
C LYS A 82 -12.48 9.03 4.14
N GLU A 83 -11.74 8.13 4.78
CA GLU A 83 -11.04 8.41 6.04
C GLU A 83 -10.04 9.55 5.90
N ILE A 84 -9.22 9.56 4.85
CA ILE A 84 -8.24 10.65 4.60
C ILE A 84 -8.98 11.98 4.38
N LYS A 85 -10.11 11.94 3.68
CA LYS A 85 -10.94 13.14 3.42
C LYS A 85 -11.62 13.67 4.68
N ASP A 86 -12.09 12.78 5.55
CA ASP A 86 -12.85 13.11 6.75
C ASP A 86 -11.94 13.52 7.92
N SER A 87 -10.77 12.90 8.04
CA SER A 87 -9.81 13.19 9.12
C SER A 87 -8.86 14.33 8.81
N ASN A 88 -8.65 14.69 7.53
CA ASN A 88 -7.65 15.69 7.11
C ASN A 88 -6.21 15.38 7.59
N VAL A 89 -5.98 14.15 8.09
CA VAL A 89 -4.71 13.71 8.68
C VAL A 89 -4.00 12.78 7.69
N LEU A 90 -2.84 13.23 7.21
CA LEU A 90 -1.91 12.44 6.38
C LEU A 90 -1.34 11.22 7.12
N GLU A 91 -1.40 11.16 8.45
CA GLU A 91 -0.93 10.01 9.26
C GLU A 91 -1.74 8.73 9.00
N VAL A 92 -2.98 8.83 8.49
CA VAL A 92 -3.76 7.66 8.04
C VAL A 92 -3.04 6.94 6.90
N ALA A 93 -2.25 7.62 6.06
CA ALA A 93 -1.44 6.91 5.06
C ALA A 93 -0.24 6.16 5.68
N GLN A 94 0.22 6.55 6.87
CA GLN A 94 1.43 6.04 7.52
C GLN A 94 1.16 4.84 8.45
N HIS A 95 -0.05 4.68 8.98
CA HIS A 95 -0.35 3.68 10.01
C HIS A 95 -0.95 2.35 9.52
N HIS A 96 -1.01 2.10 8.21
CA HIS A 96 -1.96 1.10 7.69
C HIS A 96 -1.35 -0.21 7.21
N GLN A 97 -0.85 -0.98 8.17
CA GLN A 97 -0.91 -2.45 8.12
C GLN A 97 -2.34 -2.98 7.85
N LEU A 98 -3.39 -2.18 8.06
CA LEU A 98 -4.77 -2.55 7.73
C LEU A 98 -5.12 -2.41 6.23
N PHE A 99 -4.44 -1.52 5.48
CA PHE A 99 -4.62 -1.40 4.02
C PHE A 99 -3.94 -2.55 3.26
N PHE A 100 -2.97 -3.23 3.90
CA PHE A 100 -2.25 -4.39 3.38
C PHE A 100 -3.14 -5.61 3.12
N ASN A 101 -4.15 -5.81 3.96
CA ASN A 101 -4.66 -7.16 4.19
C ASN A 101 -5.63 -7.68 3.13
N ARG A 102 -5.91 -6.99 2.02
CA ARG A 102 -6.78 -7.58 0.99
C ARG A 102 -6.13 -7.68 -0.38
N GLU A 103 -5.64 -6.58 -0.94
CA GLU A 103 -5.03 -6.62 -2.28
C GLU A 103 -3.71 -7.42 -2.27
N PHE A 104 -2.80 -7.08 -1.36
CA PHE A 104 -1.55 -7.82 -1.20
C PHE A 104 -1.80 -9.20 -0.64
N GLU A 105 -2.65 -9.33 0.38
CA GLU A 105 -2.96 -10.64 0.96
C GLU A 105 -3.48 -11.63 -0.09
N GLY A 106 -4.33 -11.16 -1.03
CA GLY A 106 -4.81 -11.97 -2.15
C GLY A 106 -3.71 -12.41 -3.11
N ILE A 107 -2.67 -11.60 -3.31
CA ILE A 107 -1.50 -11.98 -4.12
C ILE A 107 -0.63 -12.98 -3.34
N PHE A 108 -0.27 -12.66 -2.10
CA PHE A 108 0.63 -13.47 -1.28
C PHE A 108 0.03 -14.84 -0.96
N LYS A 109 -1.29 -14.93 -0.66
CA LYS A 109 -1.99 -16.19 -0.39
C LYS A 109 -1.91 -17.20 -1.53
N LYS A 110 -1.79 -16.76 -2.79
CA LYS A 110 -1.63 -17.66 -3.95
C LYS A 110 -0.38 -18.54 -3.86
N TYR A 111 0.61 -18.12 -3.10
CA TYR A 111 1.92 -18.77 -3.00
C TYR A 111 2.11 -19.58 -1.72
N ILE A 112 1.11 -19.60 -0.82
CA ILE A 112 1.14 -20.39 0.41
C ILE A 112 0.97 -21.90 0.10
N PHE A 113 0.11 -22.25 -0.86
CA PHE A 113 -0.14 -23.64 -1.26
C PHE A 113 0.71 -24.04 -2.47
#